data_AF-A0A2G6K7Q7-F1
#
_entry.id   AF-A0A2G6K7Q7-F1
#
_cell.length_a   1.000
_cell.length_b   1.000
_cell.length_c   1.000
_cell.angle_alpha   90.00
_cell.angle_beta   90.00
_cell.angle_gamma   90.00
#
_symmetry.space_group_name_H-M   'P 1'
#
loop_
_entity.id
_entity.type
_entity.pdbx_description
1 polymer ?
#
loop_
_entity_poly.entity_id
_entity_poly.type
_entity_poly.pdbx_seq_one_letter_code
_entity_poly.pdbx_strand_id
1 'polypeptide(L)'
;MKRLGVIGVLTLAVVATACSSAAGRDEAGVIVKAGSVKVHELEIGDCLASAGVEASDTVNAVPCAEPHLSQVYHVYHGLPSDG
;
A
#
# COMPACT_ATOMS: atom_id res chain seq x y z
N MET A 1 -27.30 46.38 0.98
CA MET A 1 -25.84 46.16 0.84
C MET A 1 -25.22 46.05 2.23
N LYS A 2 -24.86 44.84 2.67
CA LYS A 2 -24.13 44.60 3.92
C LYS A 2 -23.16 43.45 3.64
N ARG A 3 -21.88 43.77 3.44
CA ARG A 3 -20.81 42.82 3.16
C ARG A 3 -20.40 42.19 4.49
N LEU A 4 -21.00 41.06 4.85
CA LEU A 4 -20.47 40.21 5.92
C LEU A 4 -19.47 39.24 5.28
N GLY A 5 -18.18 39.54 5.44
CA GLY A 5 -17.09 38.64 5.11
C GLY A 5 -17.10 37.47 6.09
N VAL A 6 -17.54 36.31 5.62
CA VAL A 6 -17.37 35.04 6.33
C VAL A 6 -15.97 34.56 5.99
N ILE A 7 -15.05 34.74 6.95
CA ILE A 7 -13.70 34.19 6.90
C ILE A 7 -13.83 32.67 7.02
N GLY A 8 -13.63 31.99 5.90
CA GLY A 8 -13.71 30.54 5.80
C GLY A 8 -12.57 29.88 6.54
N VAL A 9 -12.86 29.29 7.69
CA VAL A 9 -12.01 28.26 8.30
C VAL A 9 -12.32 26.97 7.55
N LEU A 10 -11.65 26.77 6.43
CA LEU A 10 -11.68 25.51 5.68
C LEU A 10 -10.69 24.56 6.38
N THR A 11 -11.09 23.97 7.50
CA THR A 11 -10.42 22.75 8.01
C THR A 11 -10.73 21.65 7.02
N LEU A 12 -9.86 21.51 6.01
CA LEU A 12 -9.89 20.43 5.05
C LEU A 12 -9.51 19.16 5.81
N ALA A 13 -10.50 18.55 6.47
CA ALA A 13 -10.43 17.18 6.93
C ALA A 13 -10.31 16.31 5.67
N VAL A 14 -9.08 16.07 5.23
CA VAL A 14 -8.78 15.06 4.21
C VAL A 14 -9.05 13.71 4.87
N VAL A 15 -10.32 13.32 4.87
CA VAL A 15 -10.70 11.92 5.05
C VAL A 15 -10.22 11.25 3.77
N ALA A 16 -8.99 10.73 3.81
CA ALA A 16 -8.50 9.86 2.75
C ALA A 16 -9.34 8.58 2.79
N THR A 17 -10.43 8.59 2.03
CA THR A 17 -11.23 7.41 1.76
C THR A 17 -10.28 6.37 1.18
N ALA A 18 -9.95 5.35 1.96
CA ALA A 18 -9.11 4.23 1.56
C ALA A 18 -9.87 3.39 0.52
N CYS A 19 -9.96 3.89 -0.71
CA CYS A 19 -10.23 3.04 -1.85
C CYS A 19 -9.01 2.13 -1.99
N SER A 20 -9.15 0.85 -1.64
CA SER A 20 -8.14 -0.18 -1.96
C SER A 20 -7.94 -0.18 -3.46
N SER A 21 -6.89 0.49 -3.90
CA SER A 21 -6.40 0.48 -5.27
C SER A 21 -5.23 -0.48 -5.35
N ALA A 22 -5.00 -1.06 -6.53
CA ALA A 22 -3.81 -1.88 -6.75
C ALA A 22 -2.55 -1.03 -6.53
N ALA A 23 -1.51 -1.64 -5.94
CA ALA A 23 -0.22 -0.97 -5.83
C ALA A 23 0.36 -0.69 -7.22
N GLY A 24 1.09 0.42 -7.35
CA GLY A 24 1.76 0.80 -8.59
C GLY A 24 3.26 0.57 -8.48
N ARG A 25 3.82 -0.16 -9.46
CA ARG A 25 5.27 -0.36 -9.62
C ARG A 25 5.84 0.55 -10.70
N ASP A 26 7.11 0.90 -10.58
CA ASP A 26 7.90 1.51 -11.65
C ASP A 26 8.53 0.43 -12.56
N GLU A 27 9.37 0.88 -13.50
CA GLU A 27 10.06 0.03 -14.47
C GLU A 27 11.07 -0.94 -13.84
N ALA A 28 11.53 -0.64 -12.62
CA ALA A 28 12.44 -1.47 -11.85
C ALA A 28 11.71 -2.48 -10.95
N GLY A 29 10.37 -2.50 -10.98
CA GLY A 29 9.55 -3.34 -10.12
C GLY A 29 9.36 -2.77 -8.71
N VAL A 30 9.81 -1.54 -8.43
CA VAL A 30 9.71 -0.95 -7.10
C VAL A 30 8.33 -0.33 -6.91
N ILE A 31 7.70 -0.57 -5.76
CA ILE A 31 6.42 0.06 -5.43
C ILE A 31 6.63 1.56 -5.18
N VAL A 32 6.02 2.37 -6.04
CA VAL A 32 6.04 3.85 -5.98
C VAL A 32 4.67 4.44 -5.63
N LYS A 33 3.64 3.60 -5.58
CA LYS A 33 2.29 3.96 -5.14
C LYS A 33 1.72 2.87 -4.25
N ALA A 34 1.31 3.25 -3.04
CA ALA A 34 0.69 2.33 -2.09
C ALA A 34 -0.60 1.69 -2.62
N GLY A 35 -0.85 0.44 -2.22
CA GLY A 35 -2.05 -0.29 -2.61
C GLY A 35 -2.02 -1.78 -2.27
N SER A 36 -3.09 -2.48 -2.62
CA SER A 36 -3.17 -3.94 -2.47
C SER A 36 -2.32 -4.67 -3.50
N VAL A 37 -1.60 -5.70 -3.03
CA VAL A 37 -0.84 -6.67 -3.82
C VAL A 37 -1.29 -8.07 -3.41
N LYS A 38 -1.43 -9.00 -4.36
CA LYS A 38 -1.70 -10.41 -4.01
C LYS A 38 -0.46 -11.04 -3.40
N VAL A 39 -0.63 -11.90 -2.40
CA VAL A 39 0.53 -12.51 -1.70
C VAL A 39 1.48 -13.29 -2.61
N HIS A 40 0.98 -13.85 -3.71
CA HIS A 40 1.77 -14.57 -4.72
C HIS A 40 2.40 -13.65 -5.80
N GLU A 41 2.09 -12.36 -5.80
CA GLU A 41 2.67 -11.31 -6.66
C GLU A 41 3.69 -10.46 -5.89
N LEU A 42 3.98 -10.81 -4.63
CA LEU A 42 5.00 -10.16 -3.82
C LEU A 42 6.39 -10.42 -4.39
N GLU A 43 7.20 -9.37 -4.38
CA GLU A 43 8.58 -9.40 -4.84
C GLU A 43 9.52 -9.10 -3.67
N ILE A 44 10.75 -9.61 -3.74
CA ILE A 44 11.79 -9.25 -2.76
C ILE A 44 11.98 -7.74 -2.80
N GLY A 45 11.89 -7.10 -1.63
CA GLY A 45 11.98 -5.65 -1.47
C GLY A 45 10.65 -4.96 -1.19
N ASP A 46 9.50 -5.62 -1.39
CA ASP A 46 8.19 -5.03 -1.10
C ASP A 46 8.03 -4.69 0.38
N CYS A 47 7.70 -3.42 0.66
CA CYS A 47 7.48 -2.89 1.99
C CYS A 47 5.98 -2.92 2.33
N LEU A 48 5.61 -3.47 3.49
CA LEU A 48 4.21 -3.73 3.87
C LEU A 48 3.78 -2.90 5.08
N ALA A 49 2.58 -2.31 4.99
CA ALA A 49 2.00 -1.51 6.08
C ALA A 49 1.49 -2.37 7.25
N SER A 50 1.35 -3.69 7.06
CA SER A 50 0.91 -4.64 8.09
C SER A 50 1.94 -5.75 8.31
N ALA A 51 1.90 -6.36 9.49
CA ALA A 51 2.83 -7.42 9.88
C ALA A 51 2.37 -8.85 9.49
N GLY A 52 1.33 -8.98 8.65
CA GLY A 52 0.88 -10.29 8.13
C GLY A 52 0.40 -11.29 9.18
N VAL A 53 -0.31 -10.83 10.22
CA VAL A 53 -0.76 -11.69 11.33
C VAL A 53 -2.02 -12.50 11.05
N GLU A 54 -2.73 -12.20 9.96
CA GLU A 54 -3.97 -12.88 9.55
C GLU A 54 -3.83 -13.51 8.16
N ALA A 55 -4.52 -14.63 7.93
CA ALA A 55 -4.61 -15.24 6.61
C ALA A 55 -5.34 -14.30 5.63
N SER A 56 -4.66 -13.89 4.56
CA SER A 56 -5.21 -13.00 3.53
C SER A 56 -4.59 -13.30 2.17
N ASP A 57 -5.39 -13.22 1.11
CA ASP A 57 -4.93 -13.34 -0.28
C ASP A 57 -4.22 -12.07 -0.78
N THR A 58 -4.38 -10.96 -0.05
CA THR A 58 -3.77 -9.66 -0.38
C THR A 58 -3.17 -8.97 0.83
N VAL A 59 -2.16 -8.15 0.60
CA VAL A 59 -1.52 -7.29 1.60
C VAL A 59 -1.42 -5.86 1.08
N ASN A 60 -1.37 -4.90 1.99
CA ASN A 60 -1.18 -3.49 1.63
C ASN A 60 0.32 -3.19 1.58
N ALA A 61 0.82 -2.93 0.38
CA ALA A 61 2.20 -2.57 0.14
C ALA A 61 2.34 -1.06 -0.08
N VAL A 62 3.47 -0.50 0.35
CA VAL A 62 3.76 0.93 0.35
C VAL A 62 5.17 1.18 -0.19
N PRO A 63 5.47 2.39 -0.71
CA PRO A 63 6.84 2.78 -0.99
C PRO A 63 7.72 2.66 0.26
N CYS A 64 8.94 2.15 0.12
CA CYS A 64 9.82 1.93 1.27
C CYS A 64 10.28 3.22 1.98
N ALA A 65 10.07 4.40 1.37
CA ALA A 65 10.28 5.68 2.03
C ALA A 65 9.12 6.09 2.96
N GLU A 66 7.97 5.40 2.89
CA GLU A 66 6.82 5.59 3.77
C GLU A 66 6.93 4.66 4.99
N PRO A 67 6.30 5.00 6.14
CA PRO A 67 6.28 4.12 7.29
C PRO A 67 5.70 2.72 6.97
N HIS A 68 6.48 1.68 7.23
CA HIS A 68 6.08 0.28 7.01
C HIS A 68 6.56 -0.61 8.17
N LEU A 69 5.92 -1.77 8.33
CA LEU A 69 6.18 -2.68 9.46
C LEU A 69 7.07 -3.87 9.09
N SER A 70 7.06 -4.27 7.82
CA SER A 70 7.86 -5.39 7.34
C SER A 70 8.29 -5.20 5.89
N GLN A 71 9.27 -5.98 5.46
CA GLN A 71 9.75 -6.03 4.09
C GLN A 71 9.93 -7.48 3.67
N VAL A 72 9.53 -7.81 2.44
CA VAL A 72 9.76 -9.12 1.85
C VAL A 72 11.25 -9.30 1.57
N TYR A 73 11.88 -10.26 2.22
CA TYR A 73 13.30 -10.57 2.01
C TYR A 73 13.53 -11.85 1.19
N HIS A 74 12.50 -12.68 1.02
CA HIS A 74 12.55 -13.91 0.26
C HIS A 74 11.17 -14.31 -0.24
N VAL A 75 11.11 -14.97 -1.40
CA VAL A 75 9.88 -15.53 -1.99
C VAL A 75 10.14 -16.99 -2.34
N TYR A 76 9.28 -17.88 -1.85
CA TYR A 76 9.30 -19.28 -2.24
C TYR A 76 8.33 -19.48 -3.39
N HIS A 77 8.84 -19.83 -4.57
CA HIS A 77 8.01 -20.47 -5.58
C HIS A 77 7.90 -21.95 -5.19
N GLY A 78 6.67 -22.45 -5.03
CA GLY A 78 6.43 -23.81 -4.56
C GLY A 78 7.25 -24.84 -5.34
N LEU A 79 7.74 -25.88 -4.65
CA LEU A 79 8.38 -27.01 -5.30
C LEU A 79 7.39 -27.64 -6.30
N PRO A 80 7.88 -28.17 -7.45
CA PRO A 80 7.04 -28.94 -8.36
C PRO A 80 6.28 -30.02 -7.59
N SER A 81 4.97 -30.14 -7.83
CA SER A 81 4.09 -31.14 -7.18
C SER A 81 4.31 -32.57 -7.69
N ASP A 82 5.25 -32.74 -8.60
CA ASP A 82 5.66 -33.98 -9.25
C ASP A 82 6.77 -34.65 -8.43
N GLY A 83 6.34 -35.32 -7.36
CA GLY A 83 7.13 -36.33 -6.65
C GLY A 83 7.17 -37.66 -7.38
#